data_AF-U2ESU1-F1
#
_entry.id   AF-U2ESU1-F1
#
_cell.length_a   1.000
_cell.length_b   1.000
_cell.length_c   1.000
_cell.angle_alpha   90.00
_cell.angle_beta   90.00
_cell.angle_gamma   90.00
#
_symmetry.space_group_name_H-M   'P 1'
#
loop_
_entity.id
_entity.type
_entity.pdbx_description
1 polymer ?
#
loop_
_entity_poly.entity_id
_entity_poly.type
_entity_poly.pdbx_seq_one_letter_code
_entity_poly.pdbx_strand_id
1 'polypeptide(L)' 'MQKNKTPKRKDFVEIFGIPYATLNDWAKSGEDNWRFKLLDFLSNLTFDEIEIIKNRSKKIKE' A
#
# COMPACT_ATOMS: atom_id res chain seq x y z
N MET A 1 6.39 0.53 -15.38
CA MET A 1 6.89 0.95 -14.05
C MET A 1 8.33 0.50 -13.91
N GLN A 2 9.21 1.29 -13.26
CA GLN A 2 10.59 0.88 -13.02
C GLN A 2 10.59 -0.21 -11.94
N LYS A 3 11.12 -1.39 -12.27
CA LYS A 3 11.24 -2.52 -11.32
C LYS A 3 12.13 -2.11 -10.14
N ASN A 4 11.82 -2.59 -8.93
CA ASN A 4 12.49 -2.25 -7.65
C ASN A 4 12.28 -0.82 -7.11
N LYS A 5 11.36 -0.04 -7.68
CA LYS A 5 10.99 1.27 -7.13
C LYS A 5 9.89 1.13 -6.09
N THR A 6 10.00 1.86 -4.99
CA THR A 6 8.90 2.03 -4.03
C THR A 6 7.86 3.03 -4.57
N PRO A 7 6.57 2.73 -4.45
CA PRO A 7 5.49 3.62 -4.87
C PRO A 7 5.41 4.84 -3.95
N LYS A 8 4.96 5.96 -4.52
CA LYS A 8 4.55 7.15 -3.78
C LYS A 8 3.05 7.07 -3.50
N ARG A 9 2.56 7.88 -2.55
CA ARG A 9 1.12 7.98 -2.23
C ARG A 9 0.20 8.17 -3.44
N LYS A 10 0.64 8.91 -4.46
CA LYS A 10 -0.15 9.08 -5.70
C LYS A 10 -0.34 7.75 -6.47
N ASP A 11 0.66 6.88 -6.43
CA ASP A 11 0.64 5.61 -7.15
C ASP A 11 -0.36 4.65 -6.47
N PHE A 12 -0.57 4.76 -5.14
CA PHE A 12 -1.60 4.00 -4.43
C PHE A 12 -3.03 4.32 -4.88
N VAL A 13 -3.29 5.54 -5.33
CA VAL A 13 -4.59 5.92 -5.89
C VAL A 13 -4.86 5.08 -7.15
N GLU A 14 -3.86 4.96 -8.02
CA GLU A 14 -3.96 4.19 -9.27
C GLU A 14 -3.98 2.68 -9.01
N ILE A 15 -3.15 2.18 -8.08
CA ILE A 15 -3.00 0.74 -7.83
C ILE A 15 -4.18 0.15 -7.06
N PHE A 16 -4.65 0.85 -6.02
CA PHE A 16 -5.63 0.32 -5.06
C PHE A 16 -6.97 1.06 -5.11
N GLY A 17 -7.08 2.16 -5.85
CA GLY A 17 -8.31 2.97 -5.89
C GLY A 17 -8.59 3.74 -4.60
N ILE A 18 -7.61 3.86 -3.70
CA ILE A 18 -7.79 4.56 -2.42
C ILE A 18 -7.65 6.07 -2.68
N PRO A 19 -8.64 6.91 -2.34
CA PRO A 19 -8.56 8.34 -2.56
C PRO A 19 -7.35 8.99 -1.88
N TYR A 20 -6.73 9.96 -2.55
CA TYR A 20 -5.56 10.65 -2.01
C TYR A 20 -5.83 11.34 -0.66
N ALA A 21 -7.04 11.87 -0.48
CA ALA A 21 -7.49 12.46 0.78
C ALA A 21 -7.48 11.43 1.93
N THR A 22 -7.95 10.20 1.66
CA THR A 22 -7.92 9.09 2.62
C THR A 22 -6.49 8.69 2.98
N LEU A 23 -5.58 8.61 2.00
CA LEU A 23 -4.16 8.32 2.26
C LEU A 23 -3.50 9.41 3.12
N ASN A 24 -3.86 10.68 2.92
CA ASN A 24 -3.37 11.78 3.75
C ASN A 24 -3.94 11.76 5.16
N ASP A 25 -5.20 11.35 5.33
CA ASP A 25 -5.80 11.12 6.65
C ASP A 25 -5.06 9.99 7.40
N TRP A 26 -4.78 8.88 6.71
CA TRP A 26 -4.04 7.76 7.29
C TRP A 26 -2.61 8.15 7.70
N ALA A 27 -1.92 8.94 6.88
CA ALA A 27 -0.58 9.44 7.19
C ALA A 27 -0.55 10.37 8.41
N LYS A 28 -1.67 11.01 8.76
CA LYS A 28 -1.81 11.86 9.95
C LYS A 28 -2.25 11.08 11.19
N SER A 29 -2.66 9.82 11.04
CA SER A 29 -2.93 8.98 12.19
C SER A 29 -1.62 8.67 12.93
N GLY A 30 -1.67 8.59 14.26
CA GLY A 30 -0.48 8.31 15.07
C GLY A 30 0.13 6.94 14.76
N GLU A 31 1.40 6.74 15.07
CA GLU A 31 2.16 5.54 14.69
C GLU A 31 1.56 4.23 15.21
N ASP A 32 0.86 4.27 16.35
CA ASP A 32 0.17 3.11 16.90
C ASP A 32 -1.12 2.73 16.16
N ASN A 33 -1.65 3.64 15.34
CA ASN A 33 -2.87 3.45 14.58
C ASN A 33 -2.65 2.48 13.42
N TRP A 34 -3.60 1.56 13.22
CA TRP A 34 -3.54 0.59 12.13
C TRP A 34 -3.52 1.25 10.73
N ARG A 35 -4.11 2.44 10.57
CA ARG A 35 -4.09 3.19 9.31
C ARG A 35 -2.68 3.64 8.95
N PHE A 36 -1.95 4.17 9.93
CA PHE A 36 -0.54 4.51 9.77
C PHE A 36 0.28 3.28 9.44
N LYS A 37 0.15 2.22 10.25
CA LYS A 37 0.89 0.95 10.06
C LYS A 37 0.65 0.33 8.69
N LEU A 38 -0.59 0.37 8.20
CA LEU A 38 -0.93 -0.12 6.86
C LEU A 38 -0.30 0.73 5.76
N LEU A 39 -0.37 2.06 5.88
CA LEU A 39 0.23 2.96 4.90
C LEU A 39 1.76 2.85 4.88
N ASP A 40 2.38 2.73 6.05
CA ASP A 40 3.82 2.53 6.22
C ASP A 40 4.26 1.20 5.59
N PHE A 41 3.55 0.10 5.89
CA PHE A 41 3.79 -1.20 5.26
C PHE A 41 3.75 -1.11 3.73
N LEU A 42 2.68 -0.53 3.16
CA LEU A 42 2.54 -0.39 1.70
C LEU A 42 3.63 0.49 1.08
N SER A 43 4.12 1.50 1.81
CA SER A 43 5.17 2.43 1.34
C SER A 43 6.56 1.80 1.33
N ASN A 44 6.76 0.75 2.11
CA ASN A 44 8.01 -0.01 2.16
C ASN A 44 8.07 -1.18 1.16
N LEU A 45 6.99 -1.46 0.43
CA LEU A 45 6.98 -2.44 -0.64
C LEU A 45 7.44 -1.85 -1.97
N THR A 46 8.03 -2.69 -2.82
CA THR A 46 8.27 -2.39 -4.23
C THR A 46 7.01 -2.65 -5.08
N PHE A 47 6.95 -2.08 -6.29
CA PHE A 47 5.87 -2.38 -7.24
C PHE A 47 5.74 -3.88 -7.53
N ASP A 48 6.85 -4.62 -7.63
CA ASP A 48 6.85 -6.05 -7.92
C ASP A 48 6.23 -6.85 -6.76
N GLU A 49 6.56 -6.51 -5.51
CA GLU A 49 5.95 -7.13 -4.32
C GLU A 49 4.45 -6.83 -4.23
N ILE A 50 4.04 -5.60 -4.56
CA ILE A 50 2.62 -5.22 -4.59
C ILE A 50 1.87 -6.02 -5.65
N GLU A 51 2.44 -6.22 -6.84
CA GLU A 51 1.85 -7.02 -7.90
C GLU A 51 1.69 -8.49 -7.46
N ILE A 52 2.69 -9.06 -6.81
CA ILE A 52 2.62 -10.42 -6.23
C ILE A 52 1.48 -10.52 -5.21
N ILE A 53 1.32 -9.53 -4.32
CA ILE A 53 0.25 -9.52 -3.32
C ILE A 53 -1.13 -9.41 -3.98
N LYS A 54 -1.30 -8.52 -4.96
CA LYS A 54 -2.58 -8.35 -5.69
C LYS A 54 -2.98 -9.61 -6.46
N ASN A 55 -2.00 -10.26 -7.08
CA ASN A 55 -2.22 -11.46 -7.89
C ASN A 55 -2.21 -12.76 -7.05
N ARG A 56 -2.15 -12.65 -5.72
CA ARG A 56 -2.12 -13.81 -4.83
C ARG A 56 -3.44 -14.58 -4.93
N SER A 57 -3.42 -15.66 -5.71
CA SER A 57 -4.59 -16.50 -6.02
C SER A 57 -4.98 -17.49 -4.92
N LYS A 58 -4.07 -17.79 -3.97
CA LYS A 58 -4.30 -18.75 -2.90
C LYS A 58 -4.82 -18.06 -1.64
N LYS A 59 -6.07 -18.37 -1.25
CA LYS A 59 -6.56 -18.11 0.11
C LYS A 59 -5.72 -18.92 1.11
N ILE A 60 -5.31 -18.30 2.21
CA ILE A 60 -4.76 -19.01 3.36
C ILE A 60 -5.91 -19.88 3.89
N LYS A 61 -5.72 -21.21 3.91
CA LYS A 61 -6.66 -22.08 4.61
C LYS A 61 -6.40 -21.92 6.10
N GLU A 62 -7.43 -21.48 6.83
CA GLU A 62 -7.47 -21.47 8.29
C GLU A 62 -7.40 -22.90 8.84
#